data_AF-A0AAV6ATE5-F1
#
_entry.id   AF-A0AAV6ATE5-F1
#
_cell.length_a   1.000
_cell.length_b   1.000
_cell.length_c   1.000
_cell.angle_alpha   90.00
_cell.angle_beta   90.00
_cell.angle_gamma   90.00
#
_symmetry.space_group_name_H-M   'P 1'
#
loop_
_entity.id
_entity.type
_entity.pdbx_description
1 polymer ?
#
loop_
_entity_poly.entity_id
_entity_poly.type
_entity_poly.pdbx_seq_one_letter_code
_entity_poly.pdbx_strand_id
1 'polypeptide(L)'
;LLTRHGIEVVVPRGLGCCGALTHHLGRDEEGRAHARRAIEAVIAEDAREPLDALAINASGCGTVMKDYGYIFREDRRLADKAARVSALAKDVSELLAATLDLSRPAPPRRMTVAYHAACSLQHGQRILGQPKALLAAAGFTVREVPEGHLCCGSAGTYNLLQPELAERLKERKLGNIARVKPDVIATGNIGCIRQLSDPAAAPIVHTVELLDWATGGPIPPALARRGFAEGQTAPAAAE
;
A
#
# COMPACT_ATOMS: atom_id res chain seq x y z
N LEU A 1 -2.30 11.53 8.79
CA LEU A 1 -3.60 10.91 8.50
C LEU A 1 -4.27 10.31 9.73
N LEU A 2 -3.95 9.07 10.17
CA LEU A 2 -4.73 8.32 11.18
C LEU A 2 -5.01 9.11 12.48
N THR A 3 -3.98 9.73 13.08
CA THR A 3 -4.14 10.55 14.30
C THR A 3 -5.03 11.77 14.12
N ARG A 4 -5.01 12.40 12.94
CA ARG A 4 -5.89 13.53 12.61
C ARG A 4 -7.37 13.10 12.50
N HIS A 5 -7.62 11.81 12.32
CA HIS A 5 -8.95 11.20 12.27
C HIS A 5 -9.26 10.42 13.57
N GLY A 6 -8.64 10.80 14.69
CA GLY A 6 -9.01 10.30 16.02
C GLY A 6 -8.49 8.90 16.36
N ILE A 7 -7.58 8.34 15.57
CA ILE A 7 -6.98 7.04 15.85
C ILE A 7 -5.67 7.25 16.60
N GLU A 8 -5.57 6.68 17.80
CA GLU A 8 -4.29 6.59 18.49
C GLU A 8 -3.36 5.62 17.74
N VAL A 9 -2.12 6.05 17.51
CA VAL A 9 -1.13 5.26 16.77
C VAL A 9 0.10 5.07 17.62
N VAL A 10 0.40 3.80 17.92
CA VAL A 10 1.66 3.38 18.51
C VAL A 10 2.54 2.74 17.45
N VAL A 11 3.86 2.92 17.59
CA VAL A 11 4.85 2.27 16.71
C VAL A 11 5.59 1.21 17.54
N PRO A 12 5.32 -0.09 17.31
CA PRO A 12 5.92 -1.15 18.11
C PRO A 12 7.44 -1.13 18.04
N ARG A 13 8.09 -1.05 19.20
CA ARG A 13 9.55 -1.08 19.26
C ARG A 13 10.06 -2.46 18.85
N GLY A 14 10.97 -2.49 17.88
CA GLY A 14 11.60 -3.73 17.41
C GLY A 14 10.80 -4.51 16.36
N LEU A 15 9.73 -3.95 15.79
CA LEU A 15 8.92 -4.61 14.74
C LEU A 15 9.77 -5.18 13.59
N GLY A 16 10.74 -4.39 13.11
CA GLY A 16 11.67 -4.81 12.06
C GLY A 16 10.97 -5.18 10.73
N CYS A 17 11.60 -6.08 9.97
CA CYS A 17 11.06 -6.59 8.71
C CYS A 17 9.98 -7.66 8.96
N CYS A 18 8.95 -7.69 8.12
CA CYS A 18 7.88 -8.71 8.13
C CYS A 18 8.33 -10.10 7.64
N GLY A 19 9.55 -10.23 7.11
CA GLY A 19 10.09 -11.49 6.60
C GLY A 19 9.57 -11.90 5.21
N ALA A 20 8.66 -11.15 4.60
CA ALA A 20 8.01 -11.52 3.34
C ALA A 20 8.99 -11.82 2.20
N LEU A 21 9.92 -10.90 1.92
CA LEU A 21 10.88 -11.08 0.82
C LEU A 21 11.77 -12.31 1.03
N THR A 22 12.30 -12.47 2.25
CA THR A 22 13.18 -13.60 2.59
C THR A 22 12.44 -14.92 2.48
N HIS A 23 11.19 -14.98 2.95
CA HIS A 23 10.34 -16.16 2.83
C HIS A 23 10.04 -16.51 1.37
N HIS A 24 9.69 -15.54 0.53
CA HIS A 24 9.41 -15.77 -0.89
C HIS A 24 10.62 -16.22 -1.71
N LEU A 25 11.84 -16.03 -1.17
CA LEU A 25 13.08 -16.54 -1.76
C LEU A 25 13.45 -17.95 -1.29
N GLY A 26 12.56 -18.63 -0.56
CA GLY A 26 12.80 -19.97 -0.01
C GLY A 26 13.76 -20.00 1.18
N ARG A 27 14.13 -18.83 1.74
CA ARG A 27 14.97 -18.73 2.94
C ARG A 27 14.09 -18.78 4.19
N ASP A 28 13.43 -19.91 4.39
CA ASP A 28 12.34 -20.04 5.35
C ASP A 28 12.74 -19.75 6.80
N GLU A 29 13.86 -20.29 7.28
CA GLU A 29 14.34 -20.04 8.65
C GLU A 29 14.61 -18.56 8.90
N GLU A 30 15.22 -17.87 7.94
CA GLU A 30 15.50 -16.44 8.06
C GLU A 30 14.23 -15.59 7.98
N GLY A 31 13.31 -15.94 7.07
CA GLY A 31 11.99 -15.32 7.00
C GLY A 31 11.21 -15.50 8.30
N ARG A 32 11.21 -16.71 8.86
CA ARG A 32 10.63 -17.01 10.18
C ARG A 32 11.32 -16.27 11.31
N ALA A 33 12.63 -16.07 11.26
CA ALA A 33 13.35 -15.29 12.26
C ALA A 33 12.92 -13.82 12.25
N HIS A 34 12.72 -13.22 11.08
CA HIS A 34 12.13 -11.88 10.95
C HIS A 34 10.70 -11.85 11.50
N ALA A 35 9.85 -12.78 11.07
CA ALA A 35 8.46 -12.85 11.51
C ALA A 35 8.32 -13.05 13.02
N ARG A 36 9.18 -13.88 13.64
CA ARG A 36 9.22 -14.09 15.09
C ARG A 36 9.49 -12.78 15.84
N ARG A 37 10.44 -11.96 15.38
CA ARG A 37 10.71 -10.64 15.98
C ARG A 37 9.52 -9.70 15.83
N ALA A 38 8.89 -9.68 14.66
CA ALA A 38 7.70 -8.87 14.43
C ALA A 38 6.53 -9.31 15.33
N ILE A 39 6.31 -10.62 15.48
CA ILE A 39 5.26 -11.17 16.36
C ILE A 39 5.50 -10.75 17.80
N GLU A 40 6.70 -10.95 18.33
CA GLU A 40 7.01 -10.58 19.73
C GLU A 40 6.87 -9.06 19.95
N ALA A 41 7.28 -8.23 18.98
CA ALA A 41 7.12 -6.78 19.09
C ALA A 41 5.64 -6.35 19.13
N VAL A 42 4.80 -6.90 18.26
CA VAL A 42 3.36 -6.57 18.22
C VAL A 42 2.67 -7.07 19.50
N ILE A 43 2.97 -8.29 19.94
CA ILE A 43 2.37 -8.87 21.15
C ILE A 43 2.82 -8.11 22.41
N ALA A 44 4.05 -7.62 22.46
CA ALA A 44 4.53 -6.81 23.58
C ALA A 44 3.77 -5.48 23.70
N GLU A 45 3.36 -4.85 22.59
CA GLU A 45 2.50 -3.66 22.63
C GLU A 45 1.05 -4.03 22.94
N ASP A 46 0.49 -5.08 22.31
CA ASP A 46 -0.88 -5.58 22.55
C ASP A 46 -1.12 -5.98 24.01
N ALA A 47 -0.09 -6.46 24.70
CA ALA A 47 -0.15 -6.80 26.13
C ALA A 47 -0.11 -5.58 27.06
N ARG A 48 0.40 -4.42 26.60
CA ARG A 48 0.39 -3.18 27.39
C ARG A 48 -0.99 -2.55 27.33
N GLU A 49 -1.53 -2.46 26.13
CA GLU A 49 -2.87 -1.97 25.85
C GLU A 49 -3.39 -2.71 24.60
N PRO A 50 -4.56 -3.38 24.69
CA PRO A 50 -5.07 -4.17 23.58
C PRO A 50 -5.18 -3.35 22.30
N LEU A 51 -4.55 -3.84 21.24
CA LEU A 51 -4.62 -3.21 19.92
C LEU A 51 -5.92 -3.61 19.23
N ASP A 52 -6.55 -2.64 18.58
CA ASP A 52 -7.69 -2.89 17.68
C ASP A 52 -7.23 -3.42 16.32
N ALA A 53 -6.08 -2.95 15.85
CA ALA A 53 -5.51 -3.36 14.57
C ALA A 53 -4.00 -3.11 14.47
N LEU A 54 -3.35 -3.89 13.62
CA LEU A 54 -2.01 -3.64 13.09
C LEU A 54 -2.16 -3.06 11.67
N ALA A 55 -1.88 -1.77 11.52
CA ALA A 55 -1.97 -1.07 10.25
C ALA A 55 -0.78 -1.39 9.33
N ILE A 56 -1.05 -1.93 8.14
CA ILE A 56 -0.04 -2.30 7.16
C ILE A 56 -0.19 -1.44 5.91
N ASN A 57 0.83 -0.65 5.60
CA ASN A 57 0.84 0.27 4.45
C ASN A 57 1.61 -0.26 3.23
N ALA A 58 2.17 -1.47 3.31
CA ALA A 58 2.80 -2.12 2.18
C ALA A 58 2.10 -3.45 1.95
N SER A 59 1.31 -3.55 0.89
CA SER A 59 0.48 -4.73 0.68
C SER A 59 1.25 -6.05 0.58
N GLY A 60 2.52 -6.03 0.17
CA GLY A 60 3.40 -7.20 0.22
C GLY A 60 3.70 -7.70 1.63
N CYS A 61 3.92 -6.79 2.59
CA CYS A 61 4.03 -7.15 4.01
C CYS A 61 2.69 -7.70 4.52
N GLY A 62 1.58 -7.09 4.09
CA GLY A 62 0.24 -7.45 4.55
C GLY A 62 -0.15 -8.88 4.23
N THR A 63 0.19 -9.38 3.04
CA THR A 63 -0.04 -10.79 2.67
C THR A 63 0.60 -11.74 3.70
N VAL A 64 1.86 -11.51 4.05
CA VAL A 64 2.60 -12.44 4.93
C VAL A 64 2.22 -12.27 6.40
N MET A 65 2.00 -11.04 6.88
CA MET A 65 1.61 -10.82 8.28
C MET A 65 0.20 -11.37 8.58
N LYS A 66 -0.72 -11.30 7.61
CA LYS A 66 -2.04 -11.96 7.69
C LYS A 66 -1.94 -13.49 7.71
N ASP A 67 -0.85 -14.06 7.19
CA ASP A 67 -0.60 -15.50 7.16
C ASP A 67 0.28 -16.00 8.32
N TYR A 68 0.77 -15.14 9.21
CA TYR A 68 1.61 -15.56 10.35
C TYR A 68 0.98 -16.68 11.17
N GLY A 69 -0.32 -16.62 11.48
CA GLY A 69 -1.03 -17.67 12.19
C GLY A 69 -0.94 -19.02 11.49
N TYR A 70 -1.04 -19.04 10.15
CA TYR A 70 -0.84 -20.26 9.37
C TYR A 70 0.63 -20.71 9.33
N ILE A 71 1.57 -19.77 9.13
CA ILE A 71 3.01 -20.05 9.06
C ILE A 71 3.51 -20.68 10.37
N PHE A 72 3.06 -20.20 11.52
CA PHE A 72 3.51 -20.63 12.85
C PHE A 72 2.55 -21.61 13.55
N ARG A 73 1.54 -22.15 12.86
CA ARG A 73 0.51 -23.03 13.45
C ARG A 73 1.06 -24.27 14.17
N GLU A 74 2.25 -24.74 13.79
CA GLU A 74 2.92 -25.90 14.38
C GLU A 74 3.97 -25.51 15.44
N ASP A 75 4.26 -24.22 15.61
CA ASP A 75 5.18 -23.72 16.64
C ASP A 75 4.41 -23.52 17.96
N ARG A 76 4.57 -24.47 18.89
CA ARG A 76 3.88 -24.45 20.19
C ARG A 76 4.11 -23.19 21.01
N ARG A 77 5.17 -22.42 20.77
CA ARG A 77 5.45 -21.18 21.52
C ARG A 77 4.86 -19.95 20.85
N LEU A 78 4.68 -19.98 19.54
CA LEU A 78 4.27 -18.81 18.75
C LEU A 78 2.88 -18.93 18.11
N ALA A 79 2.27 -20.12 18.05
CA ALA A 79 1.02 -20.34 17.32
C ALA A 79 -0.08 -19.33 17.71
N ASP A 80 -0.37 -19.20 19.01
CA ASP A 80 -1.43 -18.30 19.50
C ASP A 80 -1.06 -16.82 19.27
N LYS A 81 0.21 -16.47 19.52
CA LYS A 81 0.74 -15.11 19.30
C LYS A 81 0.65 -14.72 17.82
N ALA A 82 1.05 -15.63 16.94
CA ALA A 82 1.02 -15.42 15.49
C ALA A 82 -0.42 -15.30 14.97
N ALA A 83 -1.33 -16.14 15.48
CA ALA A 83 -2.75 -16.04 15.18
C ALA A 83 -3.35 -14.71 15.62
N ARG A 84 -2.98 -14.22 16.82
CA ARG A 84 -3.38 -12.88 17.30
C ARG A 84 -2.88 -11.78 16.37
N VAL A 85 -1.60 -11.80 15.96
CA VAL A 85 -1.06 -10.80 15.03
C VAL A 85 -1.76 -10.85 13.66
N SER A 86 -2.04 -12.04 13.13
CA SER A 86 -2.80 -12.20 11.89
C SER A 86 -4.22 -11.66 11.99
N ALA A 87 -4.89 -11.85 13.13
CA ALA A 87 -6.22 -11.30 13.36
C ALA A 87 -6.22 -9.76 13.43
N LEU A 88 -5.15 -9.18 14.00
CA LEU A 88 -4.95 -7.73 14.06
C LEU A 88 -4.55 -7.12 12.71
N ALA A 89 -3.87 -7.87 11.84
CA ALA A 89 -3.31 -7.36 10.60
C ALA A 89 -4.39 -6.86 9.63
N LYS A 90 -4.35 -5.56 9.34
CA LYS A 90 -5.22 -4.89 8.37
C LYS A 90 -4.39 -4.10 7.38
N ASP A 91 -4.75 -4.17 6.09
CA ASP A 91 -4.26 -3.18 5.15
C ASP A 91 -4.78 -1.80 5.57
N VAL A 92 -3.95 -0.78 5.41
CA VAL A 92 -4.31 0.59 5.80
C VAL A 92 -5.59 1.06 5.11
N SER A 93 -5.91 0.60 3.90
CA SER A 93 -7.16 0.96 3.24
C SER A 93 -8.40 0.37 3.91
N GLU A 94 -8.30 -0.79 4.56
CA GLU A 94 -9.40 -1.36 5.36
C GLU A 94 -9.69 -0.47 6.57
N LEU A 95 -8.63 -0.04 7.27
CA LEU A 95 -8.75 0.83 8.42
C LEU A 95 -9.32 2.20 8.05
N LEU A 96 -8.80 2.80 6.98
CA LEU A 96 -9.27 4.09 6.50
C LEU A 96 -10.73 4.01 6.02
N ALA A 97 -11.15 2.91 5.40
CA ALA A 97 -12.55 2.72 5.01
C ALA A 97 -13.50 2.63 6.22
N ALA A 98 -13.02 2.09 7.35
CA ALA A 98 -13.81 1.99 8.58
C ALA A 98 -13.82 3.29 9.41
N THR A 99 -12.82 4.17 9.24
CA THR A 99 -12.57 5.28 10.16
C THR A 99 -12.70 6.66 9.52
N LEU A 100 -12.37 6.82 8.24
CA LEU A 100 -12.55 8.10 7.57
C LEU A 100 -14.04 8.32 7.30
N ASP A 101 -14.60 9.35 7.91
CA ASP A 101 -15.92 9.85 7.55
C ASP A 101 -15.86 10.58 6.19
N LEU A 102 -15.85 9.80 5.12
CA LEU A 102 -16.02 10.28 3.75
C LEU A 102 -17.48 10.15 3.28
N SER A 103 -18.43 10.07 4.22
CA SER A 103 -19.87 9.95 3.90
C SER A 103 -20.40 11.14 3.09
N ARG A 104 -19.74 12.30 3.22
CA ARG A 104 -19.91 13.44 2.33
C ARG A 104 -18.81 13.42 1.27
N PRO A 105 -19.16 13.22 -0.01
CA PRO A 105 -18.19 13.34 -1.09
C PRO A 105 -17.50 14.69 -1.01
N ALA A 106 -16.17 14.67 -0.98
CA ALA A 106 -15.41 15.90 -1.10
C ALA A 106 -15.78 16.58 -2.44
N PRO A 107 -15.76 17.92 -2.51
CA PRO A 107 -15.94 18.61 -3.78
C PRO A 107 -14.97 18.03 -4.82
N PRO A 108 -15.40 17.85 -6.09
CA PRO A 108 -14.58 17.21 -7.11
C PRO A 108 -13.23 17.88 -7.23
N ARG A 109 -12.17 17.08 -7.13
CA ARG A 109 -10.81 17.49 -7.47
C ARG A 109 -10.65 17.24 -8.97
N ARG A 110 -10.22 18.24 -9.73
CA ARG A 110 -9.84 18.05 -11.15
C ARG A 110 -8.48 17.37 -11.22
N MET A 111 -8.44 16.12 -10.76
CA MET A 111 -7.26 15.29 -10.78
C MET A 111 -7.67 13.85 -11.05
N THR A 112 -7.16 13.32 -12.15
CA THR A 112 -7.36 11.95 -12.62
C THR A 112 -6.28 11.05 -12.02
N VAL A 113 -6.72 10.08 -11.22
CA VAL A 113 -5.85 9.09 -10.58
C VAL A 113 -5.90 7.80 -11.38
N ALA A 114 -4.79 7.38 -11.98
CA ALA A 114 -4.63 6.01 -12.45
C ALA A 114 -4.38 5.11 -11.23
N TYR A 115 -5.35 4.28 -10.87
CA TYR A 115 -5.19 3.36 -9.76
C TYR A 115 -4.47 2.08 -10.20
N HIS A 116 -3.25 1.89 -9.70
CA HIS A 116 -2.50 0.65 -9.87
C HIS A 116 -2.79 -0.30 -8.70
N ALA A 117 -3.63 -1.31 -8.98
CA ALA A 117 -3.92 -2.41 -8.07
C ALA A 117 -2.69 -3.32 -7.88
N ALA A 118 -1.94 -3.14 -6.80
CA ALA A 118 -0.78 -3.98 -6.49
C ALA A 118 -1.22 -5.45 -6.37
N CYS A 119 -0.51 -6.37 -7.05
CA CYS A 119 -0.85 -7.80 -7.08
C CYS A 119 -0.98 -8.44 -5.68
N SER A 120 -0.12 -8.05 -4.74
CA SER A 120 -0.19 -8.49 -3.34
C SER A 120 -1.48 -8.07 -2.65
N LEU A 121 -2.04 -6.91 -2.99
CA LEU A 121 -3.29 -6.43 -2.42
C LEU A 121 -4.50 -7.17 -3.03
N GLN A 122 -4.55 -7.27 -4.37
CA GLN A 122 -5.68 -7.89 -5.07
C GLN A 122 -5.75 -9.42 -4.93
N HIS A 123 -4.62 -10.12 -4.99
CA HIS A 123 -4.60 -11.58 -5.02
C HIS A 123 -4.19 -12.17 -3.67
N GLY A 124 -3.19 -11.58 -3.02
CA GLY A 124 -2.73 -12.01 -1.70
C GLY A 124 -3.75 -11.68 -0.62
N GLN A 125 -4.08 -10.41 -0.48
CA GLN A 125 -5.00 -9.95 0.57
C GLN A 125 -6.48 -9.93 0.15
N ARG A 126 -6.78 -10.09 -1.14
CA ARG A 126 -8.14 -10.05 -1.71
C ARG A 126 -8.88 -8.73 -1.45
N ILE A 127 -8.13 -7.63 -1.43
CA ILE A 127 -8.64 -6.26 -1.26
C ILE A 127 -8.67 -5.60 -2.64
N LEU A 128 -9.86 -5.24 -3.10
CA LEU A 128 -10.10 -4.77 -4.47
C LEU A 128 -10.73 -3.38 -4.49
N GLY A 129 -11.83 -3.20 -3.78
CA GLY A 129 -12.68 -2.00 -3.89
C GLY A 129 -12.26 -0.86 -2.99
N GLN A 130 -11.83 -1.17 -1.76
CA GLN A 130 -11.64 -0.19 -0.68
C GLN A 130 -10.70 0.97 -1.08
N PRO A 131 -9.50 0.74 -1.66
CA PRO A 131 -8.62 1.84 -2.02
C PRO A 131 -9.22 2.78 -3.08
N LYS A 132 -9.93 2.23 -4.08
CA LYS A 132 -10.57 3.01 -5.14
C LYS A 132 -11.75 3.82 -4.60
N ALA A 133 -12.58 3.19 -3.77
CA ALA A 133 -13.72 3.84 -3.15
C ALA A 133 -13.28 5.02 -2.26
N LEU A 134 -12.22 4.83 -1.46
CA LEU A 134 -11.64 5.90 -0.66
C LEU A 134 -11.15 7.08 -1.51
N LEU A 135 -10.42 6.82 -2.60
CA LEU A 135 -9.94 7.86 -3.50
C LEU A 135 -11.11 8.61 -4.18
N ALA A 136 -12.13 7.88 -4.63
CA ALA A 136 -13.31 8.50 -5.24
C ALA A 136 -14.09 9.36 -4.24
N ALA A 137 -14.29 8.87 -3.00
CA ALA A 137 -14.96 9.60 -1.94
C ALA A 137 -14.17 10.85 -1.49
N ALA A 138 -12.84 10.82 -1.61
CA ALA A 138 -11.96 11.96 -1.43
C ALA A 138 -11.99 12.98 -2.61
N GLY A 139 -12.87 12.78 -3.59
CA GLY A 139 -13.14 13.71 -4.69
C GLY A 139 -12.29 13.50 -5.93
N PHE A 140 -11.44 12.46 -6.00
CA PHE A 140 -10.61 12.18 -7.17
C PHE A 140 -11.38 11.48 -8.29
N THR A 141 -11.01 11.75 -9.55
CA THR A 141 -11.49 10.94 -10.68
C THR A 141 -10.64 9.69 -10.80
N VAL A 142 -11.13 8.55 -10.33
CA VAL A 142 -10.37 7.29 -10.34
C VAL A 142 -10.57 6.56 -11.66
N ARG A 143 -9.46 6.22 -12.33
CA ARG A 143 -9.44 5.40 -13.55
C ARG A 143 -8.73 4.09 -13.28
N GLU A 144 -9.36 3.00 -13.69
CA GLU A 144 -8.72 1.69 -13.68
C GLU A 144 -7.77 1.55 -14.87
N VAL A 145 -6.61 0.98 -14.60
CA VAL A 145 -5.58 0.75 -15.63
C VAL A 145 -5.95 -0.48 -16.45
N PRO A 146 -5.94 -0.43 -17.79
CA PRO A 146 -6.08 -1.61 -18.63
C PRO A 146 -5.07 -2.70 -18.24
N GLU A 147 -5.52 -3.95 -18.20
CA GLU A 147 -4.72 -5.08 -17.68
C GLU A 147 -4.24 -4.83 -16.25
N GLY A 148 -5.08 -4.19 -15.42
CA GLY A 148 -4.76 -3.82 -14.05
C GLY A 148 -4.28 -4.99 -13.20
N HIS A 149 -4.79 -6.20 -13.47
CA HIS A 149 -4.42 -7.44 -12.79
C HIS A 149 -2.96 -7.86 -13.03
N LEU A 150 -2.33 -7.47 -14.13
CA LEU A 150 -0.95 -7.85 -14.42
C LEU A 150 0.04 -7.18 -13.46
N CYS A 151 1.07 -7.93 -13.06
CA CYS A 151 2.15 -7.46 -12.20
C CYS A 151 2.90 -6.27 -12.82
N CYS A 152 3.44 -5.38 -11.97
CA CYS A 152 4.30 -4.28 -12.39
C CYS A 152 5.75 -4.71 -12.73
N GLY A 153 6.13 -5.96 -12.44
CA GLY A 153 7.48 -6.47 -12.63
C GLY A 153 8.37 -6.46 -11.38
N SER A 154 7.97 -5.76 -10.30
CA SER A 154 8.76 -5.73 -9.05
C SER A 154 8.86 -7.11 -8.40
N ALA A 155 7.69 -7.71 -8.09
CA ALA A 155 7.53 -8.97 -7.37
C ALA A 155 8.59 -9.21 -6.26
N GLY A 156 8.81 -8.18 -5.44
CA GLY A 156 9.81 -8.21 -4.37
C GLY A 156 11.23 -8.00 -4.91
N THR A 157 11.91 -9.10 -5.24
CA THR A 157 13.29 -9.11 -5.77
C THR A 157 13.37 -9.52 -7.23
N TYR A 158 12.25 -9.85 -7.86
CA TYR A 158 12.21 -10.35 -9.24
C TYR A 158 12.84 -9.36 -10.22
N ASN A 159 12.63 -8.05 -10.04
CA ASN A 159 13.26 -7.04 -10.89
C ASN A 159 14.80 -7.01 -10.80
N LEU A 160 15.39 -7.52 -9.72
CA LEU A 160 16.84 -7.69 -9.59
C LEU A 160 17.32 -8.98 -10.24
N LEU A 161 16.52 -10.06 -10.10
CA LEU A 161 16.89 -11.38 -10.58
C LEU A 161 16.56 -11.60 -12.07
N GLN A 162 15.58 -10.88 -12.60
CA GLN A 162 15.03 -11.00 -13.96
C GLN A 162 14.75 -9.60 -14.55
N PRO A 163 15.77 -8.73 -14.68
CA PRO A 163 15.59 -7.32 -15.01
C PRO A 163 14.93 -7.08 -16.37
N GLU A 164 15.30 -7.86 -17.39
CA GLU A 164 14.74 -7.74 -18.75
C GLU A 164 13.23 -8.00 -18.78
N LEU A 165 12.78 -9.04 -18.08
CA LEU A 165 11.35 -9.37 -17.99
C LEU A 165 10.60 -8.35 -17.14
N ALA A 166 11.20 -7.88 -16.04
CA ALA A 166 10.62 -6.85 -15.20
C ALA A 166 10.46 -5.52 -15.93
N GLU A 167 11.42 -5.14 -16.79
CA GLU A 167 11.32 -3.92 -17.59
C GLU A 167 10.22 -4.05 -18.65
N ARG A 168 10.12 -5.18 -19.36
CA ARG A 168 9.01 -5.43 -20.30
C ARG A 168 7.64 -5.32 -19.63
N LEU A 169 7.50 -5.82 -18.39
CA LEU A 169 6.27 -5.68 -17.60
C LEU A 169 6.01 -4.23 -17.19
N LYS A 170 7.05 -3.51 -16.78
CA LYS A 170 6.98 -2.08 -16.43
C LYS A 170 6.55 -1.25 -17.64
N GLU A 171 7.20 -1.40 -18.79
CA GLU A 171 6.88 -0.69 -20.04
C GLU A 171 5.42 -0.92 -20.44
N ARG A 172 4.97 -2.19 -20.45
CA ARG A 172 3.57 -2.52 -20.73
C ARG A 172 2.61 -1.85 -19.74
N LYS A 173 2.94 -1.87 -18.44
CA LYS A 173 2.11 -1.25 -17.41
C LYS A 173 2.04 0.27 -17.58
N LEU A 174 3.17 0.94 -17.77
CA LEU A 174 3.24 2.39 -17.97
C LEU A 174 2.55 2.81 -19.26
N GLY A 175 2.69 2.04 -20.34
CA GLY A 175 1.94 2.24 -21.58
C GLY A 175 0.43 2.18 -21.38
N ASN A 176 -0.07 1.22 -20.60
CA ASN A 176 -1.50 1.14 -20.27
C ASN A 176 -1.96 2.28 -19.35
N ILE A 177 -1.11 2.69 -18.40
CA ILE A 177 -1.37 3.85 -17.54
C ILE A 177 -1.49 5.12 -18.38
N ALA A 178 -0.60 5.34 -19.35
CA ALA A 178 -0.62 6.52 -20.19
C ALA A 178 -1.93 6.66 -21.00
N ARG A 179 -2.56 5.54 -21.39
CA ARG A 179 -3.84 5.53 -22.14
C ARG A 179 -5.01 6.16 -21.36
N VAL A 180 -4.96 6.14 -20.02
CA VAL A 180 -6.00 6.77 -19.18
C VAL A 180 -5.70 8.23 -18.84
N LYS A 181 -4.62 8.79 -19.42
CA LYS A 181 -4.19 10.20 -19.28
C LYS A 181 -4.24 10.70 -17.83
N PRO A 182 -3.53 10.04 -16.89
CA PRO A 182 -3.62 10.41 -15.48
C PRO A 182 -2.74 11.61 -15.15
N ASP A 183 -3.18 12.38 -14.16
CA ASP A 183 -2.35 13.39 -13.51
C ASP A 183 -1.39 12.74 -12.49
N VAL A 184 -1.80 11.61 -11.91
CA VAL A 184 -1.04 10.88 -10.89
C VAL A 184 -1.35 9.38 -10.93
N ILE A 185 -0.38 8.55 -10.53
CA ILE A 185 -0.54 7.12 -10.30
C ILE A 185 -0.61 6.87 -8.79
N ALA A 186 -1.60 6.10 -8.34
CA ALA A 186 -1.73 5.70 -6.94
C ALA A 186 -1.60 4.18 -6.77
N THR A 187 -0.86 3.73 -5.76
CA THR A 187 -0.74 2.31 -5.41
C THR A 187 -0.48 2.09 -3.91
N GLY A 188 -0.72 0.86 -3.44
CA GLY A 188 -0.57 0.45 -2.03
C GLY A 188 0.67 -0.39 -1.75
N ASN A 189 1.72 -0.29 -2.56
CA ASN A 189 2.93 -1.11 -2.37
C ASN A 189 4.20 -0.37 -2.78
N ILE A 190 5.18 -0.31 -1.87
CA ILE A 190 6.45 0.37 -2.11
C ILE A 190 7.26 -0.24 -3.26
N GLY A 191 7.21 -1.56 -3.44
CA GLY A 191 7.86 -2.23 -4.58
C GLY A 191 7.28 -1.80 -5.92
N CYS A 192 5.96 -1.64 -6.00
CA CYS A 192 5.28 -1.10 -7.18
C CYS A 192 5.65 0.36 -7.42
N ILE A 193 5.70 1.18 -6.36
CA ILE A 193 6.14 2.59 -6.45
C ILE A 193 7.55 2.64 -7.04
N ARG A 194 8.48 1.85 -6.51
CA ARG A 194 9.87 1.85 -6.99
C ARG A 194 9.99 1.38 -8.44
N GLN A 195 9.30 0.31 -8.82
CA GLN A 195 9.38 -0.25 -10.17
C GLN A 195 8.74 0.66 -11.23
N LEU A 196 7.60 1.28 -10.92
CA LEU A 196 6.86 2.12 -11.86
C LEU A 196 7.28 3.60 -11.82
N SER A 197 8.23 3.97 -10.95
CA SER A 197 8.77 5.32 -10.92
C SER A 197 9.54 5.60 -12.21
N ASP A 198 9.05 6.56 -13.00
CA ASP A 198 9.66 6.96 -14.26
C ASP A 198 9.53 8.48 -14.45
N PRO A 199 10.62 9.22 -14.71
CA PRO A 199 10.55 10.66 -14.98
C PRO A 199 9.69 11.03 -16.19
N ALA A 200 9.53 10.15 -17.17
CA ALA A 200 8.71 10.37 -18.35
C ALA A 200 7.22 10.05 -18.12
N ALA A 201 6.86 9.40 -17.01
CA ALA A 201 5.48 9.09 -16.65
C ALA A 201 4.89 10.10 -15.65
N ALA A 202 3.57 10.01 -15.45
CA ALA A 202 2.88 10.71 -14.37
C ALA A 202 3.52 10.35 -13.01
N PRO A 203 3.60 11.29 -12.05
CA PRO A 203 4.14 11.01 -10.72
C PRO A 203 3.38 9.87 -10.05
N ILE A 204 4.11 9.00 -9.37
CA ILE A 204 3.54 7.89 -8.60
C ILE A 204 3.66 8.19 -7.10
N VAL A 205 2.57 7.92 -6.38
CA VAL A 205 2.45 8.13 -4.93
C VAL A 205 1.78 6.94 -4.26
N HIS A 206 1.94 6.84 -2.96
CA HIS A 206 1.17 5.93 -2.15
C HIS A 206 -0.27 6.41 -1.99
N THR A 207 -1.26 5.50 -2.03
CA THR A 207 -2.68 5.85 -1.85
C THR A 207 -2.93 6.67 -0.58
N VAL A 208 -2.24 6.35 0.51
CA VAL A 208 -2.35 7.09 1.79
C VAL A 208 -1.89 8.54 1.66
N GLU A 209 -0.89 8.85 0.82
CA GLU A 209 -0.43 10.24 0.65
C GLU A 209 -1.54 11.10 0.00
N LEU A 210 -2.27 10.55 -0.98
CA LEU A 210 -3.41 11.25 -1.58
C LEU A 210 -4.57 11.44 -0.60
N LEU A 211 -4.87 10.43 0.20
CA LEU A 211 -5.93 10.51 1.21
C LEU A 211 -5.55 11.46 2.36
N ASP A 212 -4.28 11.47 2.77
CA ASP A 212 -3.78 12.44 3.73
C ASP A 212 -3.92 13.86 3.20
N TRP A 213 -3.44 14.13 1.98
CA TRP A 213 -3.56 15.44 1.34
C TRP A 213 -5.02 15.87 1.16
N ALA A 214 -5.89 14.96 0.73
CA ALA A 214 -7.30 15.26 0.54
C ALA A 214 -8.03 15.61 1.84
N THR A 215 -7.51 15.18 2.99
CA THR A 215 -8.12 15.42 4.30
C THR A 215 -7.30 16.39 5.18
N GLY A 216 -6.51 17.27 4.55
CA GLY A 216 -5.80 18.37 5.22
C GLY A 216 -4.35 18.08 5.62
N GLY A 217 -3.77 16.98 5.14
CA GLY A 217 -2.33 16.72 5.20
C GLY A 217 -1.55 17.48 4.12
N PRO A 218 -0.21 17.41 4.14
CA PRO A 218 0.63 18.09 3.17
C PRO A 218 0.49 17.47 1.77
N ILE A 219 0.85 18.25 0.74
CA ILE A 219 0.98 17.74 -0.62
C ILE A 219 2.01 16.59 -0.69
N PRO A 220 1.73 15.48 -1.43
CA PRO A 220 2.68 14.42 -1.62
C PRO A 220 3.98 14.92 -2.26
N PRO A 221 5.17 14.56 -1.76
CA PRO A 221 6.43 15.08 -2.27
C PRO A 221 6.66 14.84 -3.78
N ALA A 222 6.16 13.72 -4.31
CA ALA A 222 6.28 13.44 -5.75
C ALA A 222 5.42 14.38 -6.61
N LEU A 223 4.30 14.88 -6.08
CA LEU A 223 3.47 15.89 -6.75
C LEU A 223 4.08 17.28 -6.62
N ALA A 224 4.56 17.66 -5.43
CA ALA A 224 5.23 18.94 -5.22
C ALA A 224 6.42 19.13 -6.18
N ARG A 225 7.25 18.09 -6.36
CA ARG A 225 8.37 18.10 -7.32
C ARG A 225 7.97 18.28 -8.78
N ARG A 226 6.71 18.00 -9.12
CA ARG A 226 6.14 18.18 -10.46
C ARG A 226 5.38 19.50 -10.62
N GLY A 227 5.45 20.39 -9.62
CA GLY A 227 4.85 21.73 -9.69
C GLY A 227 3.37 21.80 -9.33
N PHE A 228 2.79 20.73 -8.76
CA PHE A 228 1.44 20.80 -8.21
C PHE A 228 1.44 21.66 -6.94
N ALA A 229 0.45 22.54 -6.76
CA ALA A 229 0.29 23.37 -5.56
C ALA A 229 -0.99 23.05 -4.77
N GLU A 230 -1.06 23.50 -3.51
CA GLU A 230 -2.27 23.44 -2.70
C GLU A 230 -3.42 24.19 -3.38
N GLY A 231 -4.55 23.51 -3.59
CA GLY A 231 -5.71 24.08 -4.29
C GLY A 231 -5.63 24.09 -5.81
N GLN A 232 -4.49 23.74 -6.42
CA GLN A 232 -4.39 23.61 -7.88
C GLN A 232 -4.92 22.26 -8.35
N THR A 233 -6.12 22.32 -8.91
CA THR A 233 -6.52 21.49 -10.04
C THR A 233 -5.41 21.53 -11.10
N ALA A 234 -5.05 20.37 -11.69
CA ALA A 234 -3.92 20.24 -12.63
C ALA A 234 -3.86 21.42 -13.61
N PRO A 235 -2.66 21.92 -13.98
CA PRO A 235 -2.54 23.00 -14.95
C PRO A 235 -3.29 22.60 -16.23
N ALA A 236 -4.11 23.50 -16.76
CA ALA A 236 -4.74 23.29 -18.05
C ALA A 236 -3.63 22.93 -19.06
N ALA A 237 -3.76 21.77 -19.70
CA ALA A 237 -2.87 21.39 -20.78
C ALA A 237 -2.86 22.55 -21.78
N ALA A 238 -1.67 23.13 -22.02
CA ALA A 238 -1.51 24.13 -23.05
C ALA A 238 -1.91 23.48 -24.39
N GLU A 239 -2.92 24.06 -25.04
CA GLU A 239 -3.31 23.76 -26.43
C GLU A 239 -2.18 24.09 -27.41
#